data_AF-A0A969BGD3-F1
#
_entry.id   AF-A0A969BGD3-F1
#
_cell.length_a   1.000
_cell.length_b   1.000
_cell.length_c   1.000
_cell.angle_alpha   90.00
_cell.angle_beta   90.00
_cell.angle_gamma   90.00
#
_symmetry.space_group_name_H-M   'P 1'
#
loop_
_entity.id
_entity.type
_entity.pdbx_description
1 polymer ?
#
loop_
_entity_poly.entity_id
_entity_poly.type
_entity_poly.pdbx_seq_one_letter_code
_entity_poly.pdbx_strand_id
1 'polypeptide(L)'
;MKLHFKLTATTIFAIVISLFTEKTPAQIVPDNTLGAEGSIVTPITGLPLDFIEGGAIRNQNLFHSFQEFNIGETGAAYFDNPIGINNIITRVTGNNSSQILGLLGVLGDANLFFINPNGIIFGSGATLDLQGNFVASTASNVLFKNGFDFSTVNPQIPPLLSIDMPIGLRFREQPQPIDVSFGLQVQPSKTLALVGGDVNLFEGSLITQGGRIELGGLSAAGTVNFNFDSNNNFSLDYPTFTQKANVSLIGTLIDLTSTQAGSLVINANNLDYSGSLILQD
;
A
#
# COMPACT_ATOMS: atom_id res chain seq x y z
N MET A 1 9.62 -21.42 -84.28
CA MET A 1 9.36 -22.38 -83.20
C MET A 1 9.55 -21.65 -81.88
N LYS A 2 8.45 -21.24 -81.21
CA LYS A 2 8.49 -20.50 -79.94
C LYS A 2 8.91 -21.45 -78.82
N LEU A 3 10.01 -21.16 -78.11
CA LEU A 3 10.42 -21.88 -76.91
C LEU A 3 10.25 -20.94 -75.70
N HIS A 4 9.38 -21.35 -74.78
CA HIS A 4 9.03 -20.60 -73.57
C HIS A 4 10.12 -20.73 -72.51
N PHE A 5 10.62 -19.60 -72.01
CA PHE A 5 11.43 -19.53 -70.78
C PHE A 5 10.50 -19.50 -69.57
N LYS A 6 10.61 -20.46 -68.65
CA LYS A 6 9.95 -20.39 -67.34
C LYS A 6 10.90 -19.72 -66.34
N LEU A 7 10.58 -18.51 -65.91
CA LEU A 7 11.16 -17.92 -64.70
C LEU A 7 10.43 -18.50 -63.48
N THR A 8 11.15 -19.19 -62.61
CA THR A 8 10.68 -19.53 -61.25
C THR A 8 10.98 -18.36 -60.32
N ALA A 9 9.94 -17.70 -59.82
CA ALA A 9 10.04 -16.64 -58.82
C ALA A 9 10.10 -17.26 -57.42
N THR A 10 11.25 -17.18 -56.75
CA THR A 10 11.40 -17.51 -55.34
C THR A 10 10.95 -16.30 -54.51
N THR A 11 9.82 -16.41 -53.84
CA THR A 11 9.30 -15.34 -52.96
C THR A 11 9.84 -15.56 -51.55
N ILE A 12 10.68 -14.66 -51.05
CA ILE A 12 11.15 -14.65 -49.66
C ILE A 12 10.06 -14.00 -48.82
N PHE A 13 9.43 -14.76 -47.93
CA PHE A 13 8.46 -14.25 -46.96
C PHE A 13 9.24 -13.80 -45.72
N ALA A 14 9.44 -12.49 -45.56
CA ALA A 14 9.96 -11.93 -44.32
C ALA A 14 8.86 -11.97 -43.26
N ILE A 15 8.97 -12.90 -42.31
CA ILE A 15 8.12 -12.94 -41.12
C ILE A 15 8.60 -11.82 -40.19
N VAL A 16 7.85 -10.73 -40.13
CA VAL A 16 7.97 -9.73 -39.07
C VAL A 16 7.34 -10.36 -37.82
N ILE A 17 8.18 -10.90 -36.94
CA ILE A 17 7.76 -11.30 -35.59
C ILE A 17 7.52 -10.01 -34.82
N SER A 18 6.26 -9.58 -34.75
CA SER A 18 5.85 -8.52 -33.84
C SER A 18 5.99 -9.08 -32.43
N LEU A 19 7.04 -8.67 -31.72
CA LEU A 19 7.15 -8.88 -30.28
C LEU A 19 6.04 -8.07 -29.63
N PHE A 20 4.90 -8.70 -29.36
CA PHE A 20 3.92 -8.13 -28.45
C PHE A 20 4.55 -8.19 -27.05
N THR A 21 5.09 -7.07 -26.61
CA THR A 21 5.33 -6.85 -25.19
C THR A 21 3.96 -6.77 -24.54
N GLU A 22 3.48 -7.86 -23.96
CA GLU A 22 2.34 -7.80 -23.05
C GLU A 22 2.81 -7.03 -21.81
N LYS A 23 2.62 -5.71 -21.85
CA LYS A 23 2.68 -4.89 -20.64
C LYS A 23 1.53 -5.40 -19.77
N THR A 24 1.83 -6.20 -18.75
CA THR A 24 0.83 -6.59 -17.76
C THR A 24 0.16 -5.31 -17.25
N PRO A 25 -1.18 -5.21 -17.27
CA PRO A 25 -1.80 -3.98 -16.84
C PRO A 25 -1.50 -3.80 -15.34
N ALA A 26 -0.95 -2.62 -15.00
CA ALA A 26 -1.32 -1.99 -13.74
C ALA A 26 -2.85 -2.05 -13.65
N GLN A 27 -3.36 -2.67 -12.60
CA GLN A 27 -4.77 -3.03 -12.54
C GLN A 27 -5.29 -2.73 -11.14
N ILE A 28 -6.13 -1.72 -11.07
CA ILE A 28 -6.96 -1.41 -9.91
C ILE A 28 -8.38 -1.82 -10.27
N VAL A 29 -8.90 -2.84 -9.58
CA VAL A 29 -10.21 -3.43 -9.86
C VAL A 29 -11.03 -3.36 -8.59
N PRO A 30 -12.08 -2.53 -8.55
CA PRO A 30 -13.07 -2.58 -7.47
C PRO A 30 -13.68 -3.97 -7.34
N ASP A 31 -13.98 -4.36 -6.11
CA ASP A 31 -14.88 -5.50 -5.86
C ASP A 31 -16.29 -5.01 -5.54
N ASN A 32 -17.22 -5.94 -5.33
CA ASN A 32 -18.62 -5.64 -5.03
C ASN A 32 -18.94 -5.73 -3.53
N THR A 33 -17.94 -5.76 -2.65
CA THR A 33 -18.11 -6.09 -1.23
C THR A 33 -18.59 -4.93 -0.36
N LEU A 34 -18.64 -3.72 -0.94
CA LEU A 34 -19.29 -2.54 -0.34
C LEU A 34 -20.75 -2.37 -0.81
N GLY A 35 -21.28 -3.30 -1.61
CA GLY A 35 -22.65 -3.22 -2.11
C GLY A 35 -22.88 -2.01 -3.02
N ALA A 36 -23.92 -1.22 -2.74
CA ALA A 36 -24.26 -0.04 -3.54
C ALA A 36 -23.27 1.13 -3.40
N GLU A 37 -22.42 1.09 -2.37
CA GLU A 37 -21.40 2.11 -2.07
C GLU A 37 -20.00 1.64 -2.53
N GLY A 38 -19.95 0.98 -3.70
CA GLY A 38 -18.72 0.43 -4.27
C GLY A 38 -17.65 1.49 -4.53
N SER A 39 -16.38 1.07 -4.51
CA SER A 39 -15.29 1.87 -5.07
C SER A 39 -15.50 2.05 -6.56
N ILE A 40 -15.17 3.23 -7.08
CA ILE A 40 -15.22 3.56 -8.50
C ILE A 40 -13.80 3.90 -8.93
N VAL A 41 -13.34 3.30 -10.03
CA VAL A 41 -12.04 3.61 -10.63
C VAL A 41 -12.30 4.19 -12.00
N THR A 42 -11.89 5.45 -12.17
CA THR A 42 -12.07 6.24 -13.38
C THR A 42 -10.69 6.52 -13.99
N PRO A 43 -10.30 5.81 -15.07
CA PRO A 43 -9.08 6.12 -15.79
C PRO A 43 -9.17 7.51 -16.43
N ILE A 44 -8.13 8.34 -16.24
CA ILE A 44 -8.08 9.67 -16.82
C ILE A 44 -7.56 9.59 -18.26
N THR A 45 -8.41 9.98 -19.22
CA THR A 45 -8.08 9.87 -20.65
C THR A 45 -6.81 10.64 -20.99
N GLY A 46 -5.83 9.96 -21.58
CA GLY A 46 -4.56 10.55 -22.01
C GLY A 46 -3.49 10.66 -20.92
N LEU A 47 -3.78 10.22 -19.69
CA LEU A 47 -2.81 10.15 -18.60
C LEU A 47 -2.73 8.71 -18.07
N PRO A 48 -1.56 8.23 -17.61
CA PRO A 48 -1.45 6.95 -16.95
C PRO A 48 -1.91 7.07 -15.48
N LEU A 49 -3.13 7.57 -15.27
CA LEU A 49 -3.67 7.94 -13.96
C LEU A 49 -5.06 7.34 -13.78
N ASP A 50 -5.24 6.61 -12.68
CA ASP A 50 -6.53 6.16 -12.20
C ASP A 50 -7.02 7.08 -11.07
N PHE A 51 -8.22 7.62 -11.22
CA PHE A 51 -8.89 8.38 -10.17
C PHE A 51 -9.89 7.49 -9.43
N ILE A 52 -9.77 7.45 -8.10
CA ILE A 52 -10.53 6.55 -7.25
C ILE A 52 -11.58 7.36 -6.49
N GLU A 53 -12.85 7.08 -6.78
CA GLU A 53 -14.02 7.76 -6.23
C GLU A 53 -15.00 6.75 -5.61
N GLY A 54 -16.16 7.23 -5.17
CA GLY A 54 -17.20 6.40 -4.57
C GLY A 54 -16.81 5.93 -3.17
N GLY A 55 -17.07 4.67 -2.85
CA GLY A 55 -16.80 4.11 -1.53
C GLY A 55 -17.90 4.40 -0.49
N ALA A 56 -17.80 3.72 0.65
CA ALA A 56 -18.77 3.84 1.73
C ALA A 56 -18.28 4.86 2.77
N ILE A 57 -19.06 5.91 3.04
CA ILE A 57 -18.70 6.93 4.02
C ILE A 57 -19.39 6.64 5.35
N ARG A 58 -18.62 6.63 6.45
CA ARG A 58 -19.12 6.58 7.83
C ARG A 58 -18.38 7.62 8.66
N ASN A 59 -19.05 8.69 9.05
CA ASN A 59 -18.43 9.86 9.70
C ASN A 59 -17.21 10.36 8.92
N GLN A 60 -16.03 10.33 9.54
CA GLN A 60 -14.77 10.82 8.99
C GLN A 60 -13.98 9.71 8.26
N ASN A 61 -14.59 8.56 8.02
CA ASN A 61 -13.96 7.42 7.36
C ASN A 61 -14.61 7.16 5.99
N LEU A 62 -13.77 7.01 4.98
CA LEU A 62 -14.12 6.57 3.64
C LEU A 62 -13.54 5.17 3.42
N PHE A 63 -14.40 4.20 3.13
CA PHE A 63 -14.01 2.81 2.92
C PHE A 63 -13.96 2.49 1.42
N HIS A 64 -12.83 1.92 0.99
CA HIS A 64 -12.67 1.36 -0.35
C HIS A 64 -12.32 -0.12 -0.29
N SER A 65 -12.82 -0.87 -1.26
CA SER A 65 -12.53 -2.30 -1.43
C SER A 65 -12.20 -2.62 -2.88
N PHE A 66 -11.17 -3.42 -3.07
CA PHE A 66 -10.66 -3.80 -4.37
C PHE A 66 -10.41 -5.30 -4.43
N GLN A 67 -10.71 -5.91 -5.57
CA GLN A 67 -10.26 -7.25 -5.89
C GLN A 67 -8.76 -7.25 -6.19
N GLU A 68 -8.28 -6.26 -6.94
CA GLU A 68 -6.87 -6.07 -7.30
C GLU A 68 -6.47 -4.61 -7.09
N PHE A 69 -5.26 -4.35 -6.60
CA PHE A 69 -4.73 -3.00 -6.49
C PHE A 69 -3.24 -3.00 -6.81
N ASN A 70 -2.90 -2.64 -8.05
CA ASN A 70 -1.54 -2.57 -8.55
C ASN A 70 -1.35 -1.27 -9.34
N ILE A 71 -0.23 -0.58 -9.11
CA ILE A 71 0.17 0.64 -9.81
C ILE A 71 1.45 0.33 -10.58
N GLY A 72 1.45 0.48 -11.90
CA GLY A 72 2.62 0.24 -12.73
C GLY A 72 3.66 1.35 -12.61
N GLU A 73 4.89 1.11 -13.09
CA GLU A 73 6.03 2.03 -12.93
C GLU A 73 5.77 3.46 -13.43
N THR A 74 4.99 3.60 -14.51
CA THR A 74 4.62 4.90 -15.08
C THR A 74 3.21 5.34 -14.69
N GLY A 75 2.55 4.56 -13.84
CA GLY A 75 1.17 4.74 -13.43
C GLY A 75 1.05 5.62 -12.19
N ALA A 76 -0.13 6.19 -12.01
CA ALA A 76 -0.53 6.90 -10.82
C ALA A 76 -1.95 6.47 -10.40
N ALA A 77 -2.21 6.46 -9.11
CA ALA A 77 -3.55 6.33 -8.56
C ALA A 77 -3.78 7.41 -7.50
N TYR A 78 -4.89 8.13 -7.60
CA TYR A 78 -5.28 9.12 -6.61
C TYR A 78 -6.65 8.80 -6.03
N PHE A 79 -6.73 8.77 -4.71
CA PHE A 79 -8.01 8.77 -4.00
C PHE A 79 -8.60 10.17 -3.96
N ASP A 80 -9.89 10.28 -4.27
CA ASP A 80 -10.69 11.44 -3.89
C ASP A 80 -10.75 11.56 -2.36
N ASN A 81 -10.82 12.81 -1.88
CA ASN A 81 -10.97 13.09 -0.46
C ASN A 81 -12.14 14.06 -0.24
N PRO A 82 -13.38 13.55 -0.13
CA PRO A 82 -14.54 14.38 0.15
C PRO A 82 -14.40 15.18 1.45
N ILE A 83 -15.08 16.33 1.52
CA ILE A 83 -15.05 17.20 2.71
C ILE A 83 -15.47 16.41 3.97
N GLY A 84 -14.67 16.52 5.02
CA GLY A 84 -14.94 15.90 6.33
C GLY A 84 -14.43 14.46 6.48
N ILE A 85 -13.72 13.93 5.48
CA ILE A 85 -13.04 12.64 5.57
C ILE A 85 -11.61 12.85 6.09
N ASN A 86 -11.27 12.16 7.17
CA ASN A 86 -9.93 12.17 7.76
C ASN A 86 -9.17 10.86 7.51
N ASN A 87 -9.88 9.76 7.21
CA ASN A 87 -9.26 8.47 6.97
C ASN A 87 -9.87 7.81 5.74
N ILE A 88 -9.01 7.36 4.84
CA ILE A 88 -9.34 6.48 3.72
C ILE A 88 -8.84 5.08 4.11
N ILE A 89 -9.76 4.14 4.26
CA ILE A 89 -9.46 2.76 4.63
C ILE A 89 -9.68 1.86 3.43
N THR A 90 -8.59 1.34 2.91
CA THR A 90 -8.54 0.55 1.68
C THR A 90 -8.19 -0.89 2.01
N ARG A 91 -8.96 -1.84 1.47
CA ARG A 91 -8.66 -3.28 1.52
C ARG A 91 -8.54 -3.89 0.12
N VAL A 92 -7.67 -4.88 0.00
CA VAL A 92 -7.62 -5.81 -1.14
C VAL A 92 -8.20 -7.16 -0.71
N THR A 93 -9.25 -7.62 -1.39
CA THR A 93 -9.97 -8.87 -1.09
C THR A 93 -9.55 -10.04 -2.00
N GLY A 94 -8.78 -9.76 -3.05
CA GLY A 94 -8.22 -10.79 -3.92
C GLY A 94 -7.10 -11.59 -3.29
N ASN A 95 -6.52 -12.47 -4.10
CA ASN A 95 -5.48 -13.42 -3.67
C ASN A 95 -4.07 -13.00 -4.08
N ASN A 96 -3.93 -11.87 -4.78
CA ASN A 96 -2.65 -11.40 -5.28
C ASN A 96 -2.06 -10.34 -4.35
N SER A 97 -0.73 -10.30 -4.29
CA SER A 97 -0.01 -9.19 -3.67
C SER A 97 -0.24 -7.89 -4.44
N SER A 98 -0.06 -6.77 -3.76
CA SER A 98 -0.13 -5.45 -4.37
C SER A 98 1.26 -4.98 -4.79
N GLN A 99 1.43 -4.72 -6.08
CA GLN A 99 2.63 -4.12 -6.66
C GLN A 99 2.40 -2.63 -6.86
N ILE A 100 3.00 -1.81 -6.00
CA ILE A 100 2.97 -0.35 -6.06
C ILE A 100 4.31 0.09 -6.65
N LEU A 101 4.37 0.22 -7.98
CA LEU A 101 5.60 0.53 -8.71
C LEU A 101 5.66 2.00 -9.14
N GLY A 102 4.54 2.73 -9.04
CA GLY A 102 4.41 4.13 -9.43
C GLY A 102 3.83 5.01 -8.31
N LEU A 103 3.11 6.06 -8.67
CA LEU A 103 2.62 7.07 -7.73
C LEU A 103 1.31 6.65 -7.07
N LEU A 104 1.26 6.66 -5.74
CA LEU A 104 0.04 6.51 -4.95
C LEU A 104 -0.24 7.81 -4.17
N GLY A 105 -1.42 8.41 -4.37
CA GLY A 105 -1.75 9.68 -3.76
C GLY A 105 -3.17 9.83 -3.24
N VAL A 106 -3.40 10.92 -2.51
CA VAL A 106 -4.69 11.33 -1.95
C VAL A 106 -4.89 12.81 -2.26
N LEU A 107 -6.03 13.18 -2.84
CA LEU A 107 -6.36 14.59 -3.13
C LEU A 107 -6.84 15.34 -1.89
N GLY A 108 -5.95 15.49 -0.91
CA GLY A 108 -6.22 16.20 0.34
C GLY A 108 -5.33 15.72 1.46
N ASP A 109 -5.81 15.86 2.70
CA ASP A 109 -5.05 15.58 3.92
C ASP A 109 -5.52 14.36 4.72
N ALA A 110 -6.44 13.56 4.16
CA ALA A 110 -6.85 12.31 4.79
C ALA A 110 -5.65 11.34 4.93
N ASN A 111 -5.64 10.61 6.04
CA ASN A 111 -4.76 9.48 6.26
C ASN A 111 -5.15 8.34 5.31
N LEU A 112 -4.17 7.60 4.80
CA LEU A 112 -4.41 6.43 3.97
C LEU A 112 -3.98 5.16 4.72
N PHE A 113 -4.95 4.30 5.01
CA PHE A 113 -4.75 2.93 5.49
C PHE A 113 -4.92 1.98 4.32
N PHE A 114 -3.89 1.22 3.98
CA PHE A 114 -3.90 0.28 2.87
C PHE A 114 -3.56 -1.12 3.37
N ILE A 115 -4.50 -2.06 3.23
CA ILE A 115 -4.29 -3.45 3.65
C ILE A 115 -4.40 -4.46 2.51
N ASN A 116 -3.40 -5.36 2.41
CA ASN A 116 -3.44 -6.54 1.54
C ASN A 116 -2.74 -7.72 2.23
N PRO A 117 -3.45 -8.76 2.69
CA PRO A 117 -2.85 -9.87 3.41
C PRO A 117 -1.95 -10.76 2.57
N ASN A 118 -1.98 -10.62 1.23
CA ASN A 118 -1.15 -11.40 0.31
C ASN A 118 0.24 -10.77 0.08
N GLY A 119 0.52 -9.63 0.70
CA GLY A 119 1.80 -8.94 0.60
C GLY A 119 1.72 -7.63 -0.17
N ILE A 120 2.70 -6.76 0.08
CA ILE A 120 2.78 -5.45 -0.56
C ILE A 120 4.23 -5.23 -1.00
N ILE A 121 4.41 -4.86 -2.26
CA ILE A 121 5.70 -4.57 -2.86
C ILE A 121 5.68 -3.11 -3.31
N PHE A 122 6.51 -2.28 -2.71
CA PHE A 122 6.84 -0.94 -3.20
C PHE A 122 8.10 -1.03 -4.06
N GLY A 123 7.93 -0.87 -5.37
CA GLY A 123 9.03 -0.92 -6.32
C GLY A 123 9.89 0.34 -6.32
N SER A 124 10.97 0.35 -7.09
CA SER A 124 11.93 1.47 -7.13
C SER A 124 11.35 2.80 -7.65
N GLY A 125 10.21 2.76 -8.35
CA GLY A 125 9.47 3.95 -8.80
C GLY A 125 8.34 4.37 -7.86
N ALA A 126 8.13 3.66 -6.75
CA ALA A 126 7.03 3.93 -5.84
C ALA A 126 7.18 5.30 -5.20
N THR A 127 6.15 6.14 -5.30
CA THR A 127 6.12 7.47 -4.68
C THR A 127 4.79 7.66 -3.97
N LEU A 128 4.83 8.30 -2.81
CA LEU A 128 3.63 8.69 -2.08
C LEU A 128 3.40 10.19 -2.27
N ASP A 129 2.20 10.57 -2.70
CA ASP A 129 1.74 11.97 -2.77
C ASP A 129 0.48 12.16 -1.93
N LEU A 130 0.67 12.30 -0.61
CA LEU A 130 -0.40 12.46 0.35
C LEU A 130 0.01 13.36 1.51
N GLN A 131 -0.92 14.18 2.00
CA GLN A 131 -0.67 15.14 3.08
C GLN A 131 -1.03 14.59 4.47
N GLY A 132 -1.61 13.39 4.54
CA GLY A 132 -1.96 12.66 5.76
C GLY A 132 -0.86 11.70 6.24
N ASN A 133 -1.21 10.84 7.20
CA ASN A 133 -0.39 9.69 7.58
C ASN A 133 -0.58 8.55 6.57
N PHE A 134 0.44 7.71 6.40
CA PHE A 134 0.36 6.50 5.60
C PHE A 134 0.59 5.25 6.45
N VAL A 135 -0.34 4.30 6.36
CA VAL A 135 -0.25 2.99 7.00
C VAL A 135 -0.43 1.92 5.93
N ALA A 136 0.63 1.17 5.64
CA ALA A 136 0.57 -0.01 4.78
C ALA A 136 0.68 -1.28 5.63
N SER A 137 -0.21 -2.26 5.41
CA SER A 137 -0.24 -3.46 6.23
C SER A 137 -0.63 -4.72 5.49
N THR A 138 -0.10 -5.87 5.91
CA THR A 138 -0.56 -7.19 5.48
C THR A 138 -1.52 -7.85 6.48
N ALA A 139 -2.11 -7.05 7.36
CA ALA A 139 -3.20 -7.48 8.21
C ALA A 139 -4.42 -7.89 7.39
N SER A 140 -5.21 -8.82 7.92
CA SER A 140 -6.47 -9.23 7.29
C SER A 140 -7.62 -8.29 7.62
N ASN A 141 -7.52 -7.48 8.68
CA ASN A 141 -8.58 -6.57 9.12
C ASN A 141 -8.03 -5.26 9.67
N VAL A 142 -8.79 -4.18 9.43
CA VAL A 142 -8.76 -2.98 10.27
C VAL A 142 -9.87 -3.09 11.31
N LEU A 143 -9.54 -2.90 12.59
CA LEU A 143 -10.47 -3.01 13.71
C LEU A 143 -11.03 -1.66 14.11
N PHE A 144 -12.29 -1.63 14.56
CA PHE A 144 -12.97 -0.42 15.03
C PHE A 144 -13.55 -0.61 16.43
N LYS A 145 -13.67 0.50 17.18
CA LYS A 145 -14.10 0.51 18.58
C LYS A 145 -15.49 -0.08 18.82
N ASN A 146 -16.38 0.02 17.83
CA ASN A 146 -17.73 -0.53 17.88
C ASN A 146 -17.79 -2.06 17.69
N GLY A 147 -16.64 -2.73 17.54
CA GLY A 147 -16.54 -4.16 17.30
C GLY A 147 -16.65 -4.56 15.83
N PHE A 148 -16.88 -3.61 14.92
CA PHE A 148 -16.79 -3.86 13.48
C PHE A 148 -15.32 -4.06 13.06
N ASP A 149 -15.11 -4.95 12.10
CA ASP A 149 -13.82 -5.19 11.47
C ASP A 149 -13.93 -5.12 9.94
N PHE A 150 -13.14 -4.24 9.34
CA PHE A 150 -13.07 -4.13 7.89
C PHE A 150 -12.17 -5.24 7.34
N SER A 151 -12.80 -6.38 7.02
CA SER A 151 -12.14 -7.65 6.68
C SER A 151 -11.82 -7.79 5.19
N THR A 152 -10.64 -8.32 4.87
CA THR A 152 -10.22 -8.72 3.50
C THR A 152 -10.72 -10.12 3.13
N VAL A 153 -10.91 -11.00 4.11
CA VAL A 153 -11.18 -12.44 3.91
C VAL A 153 -12.68 -12.74 3.88
N ASN A 154 -13.41 -12.20 4.85
CA ASN A 154 -14.87 -12.34 4.97
C ASN A 154 -15.47 -10.93 4.93
N PRO A 155 -15.40 -10.25 3.79
CA PRO A 155 -15.73 -8.84 3.71
C PRO A 155 -17.21 -8.63 4.00
N GLN A 156 -17.48 -7.70 4.90
CA GLN A 156 -18.82 -7.20 5.19
C GLN A 156 -18.91 -5.72 4.82
N ILE A 157 -20.14 -5.26 4.54
CA ILE A 157 -20.42 -3.85 4.30
C ILE A 157 -20.29 -3.10 5.64
N PRO A 158 -19.55 -1.97 5.70
CA PRO A 158 -19.50 -1.15 6.90
C PRO A 158 -20.91 -0.75 7.38
N PRO A 159 -21.29 -1.02 8.64
CA PRO A 159 -22.62 -0.70 9.16
C PRO A 159 -22.90 0.81 9.08
N LEU A 160 -24.17 1.21 8.91
CA LEU A 160 -24.57 2.62 8.82
C LEU A 160 -24.38 3.40 10.12
N LEU A 161 -24.38 2.70 11.26
CA LEU A 161 -24.10 3.30 12.55
C LEU A 161 -22.66 3.83 12.57
N SER A 162 -22.48 4.98 13.22
CA SER A 162 -21.21 5.67 13.37
C SER A 162 -20.04 4.71 13.63
N ILE A 163 -19.11 4.69 12.68
CA ILE A 163 -17.80 4.07 12.83
C ILE A 163 -16.82 5.20 13.12
N ASP A 164 -16.20 5.14 14.29
CA ASP A 164 -15.17 6.11 14.70
C ASP A 164 -13.80 5.70 14.13
N MET A 165 -12.73 6.08 14.80
CA MET A 165 -11.35 5.84 14.37
C MET A 165 -10.97 4.33 14.35
N PRO A 166 -10.11 3.90 13.40
CA PRO A 166 -9.43 2.61 13.48
C PRO A 166 -8.69 2.45 14.82
N ILE A 167 -8.79 1.27 15.43
CA ILE A 167 -8.16 0.95 16.72
C ILE A 167 -7.10 -0.15 16.63
N GLY A 168 -6.89 -0.75 15.46
CA GLY A 168 -5.85 -1.75 15.29
C GLY A 168 -5.93 -2.53 14.00
N LEU A 169 -4.95 -3.43 13.87
CA LEU A 169 -4.75 -4.33 12.75
C LEU A 169 -4.76 -5.77 13.26
N ARG A 170 -5.62 -6.61 12.69
CA ARG A 170 -5.66 -8.04 13.03
C ARG A 170 -5.02 -8.87 11.93
N PHE A 171 -4.12 -9.75 12.35
CA PHE A 171 -3.38 -10.67 11.52
C PHE A 171 -3.94 -12.09 11.67
N ARG A 172 -3.93 -12.84 10.57
CA ARG A 172 -4.12 -14.29 10.57
C ARG A 172 -2.76 -14.98 10.66
N GLU A 173 -2.78 -16.31 10.60
CA GLU A 173 -1.54 -17.07 10.48
C GLU A 173 -0.80 -16.73 9.19
N GLN A 174 0.53 -16.79 9.26
CA GLN A 174 1.45 -16.54 8.13
C GLN A 174 1.22 -15.19 7.41
N PRO A 175 1.26 -14.04 8.12
CA PRO A 175 1.24 -12.74 7.46
C PRO A 175 2.33 -12.62 6.39
N GLN A 176 1.98 -12.07 5.24
CA GLN A 176 2.90 -11.91 4.12
C GLN A 176 3.80 -10.67 4.29
N PRO A 177 4.96 -10.62 3.62
CA PRO A 177 5.90 -9.54 3.79
C PRO A 177 5.44 -8.21 3.17
N ILE A 178 6.08 -7.13 3.63
CA ILE A 178 6.12 -5.84 2.95
C ILE A 178 7.55 -5.61 2.47
N ASP A 179 7.74 -5.49 1.16
CA ASP A 179 9.04 -5.24 0.54
C ASP A 179 9.08 -3.81 -0.01
N VAL A 180 10.12 -3.06 0.34
CA VAL A 180 10.36 -1.71 -0.17
C VAL A 180 11.71 -1.65 -0.87
N SER A 181 11.69 -1.23 -2.14
CA SER A 181 12.88 -0.93 -2.93
C SER A 181 13.01 0.59 -3.09
N PHE A 182 14.24 1.13 -3.01
CA PHE A 182 14.57 2.56 -3.18
C PHE A 182 14.00 3.52 -2.14
N GLY A 183 12.77 3.33 -1.63
CA GLY A 183 12.27 4.05 -0.46
C GLY A 183 10.85 4.56 -0.54
N LEU A 184 10.39 5.16 0.56
CA LEU A 184 9.12 5.84 0.71
C LEU A 184 9.32 7.13 1.51
N GLN A 185 8.58 8.17 1.15
CA GLN A 185 8.62 9.46 1.84
C GLN A 185 7.19 9.94 2.09
N VAL A 186 6.95 10.49 3.28
CA VAL A 186 5.73 11.25 3.58
C VAL A 186 6.09 12.69 3.93
N GLN A 187 5.07 13.55 4.03
CA GLN A 187 5.28 14.96 4.39
C GLN A 187 5.87 15.11 5.80
N PRO A 188 6.54 16.25 6.09
CA PRO A 188 7.05 16.54 7.44
C PRO A 188 5.99 16.37 8.54
N SER A 189 6.44 15.93 9.70
CA SER A 189 5.61 15.68 10.89
C SER A 189 4.51 14.60 10.69
N LYS A 190 4.52 13.83 9.59
CA LYS A 190 3.58 12.73 9.37
C LYS A 190 4.15 11.39 9.79
N THR A 191 3.24 10.42 9.89
CA THR A 191 3.56 9.04 10.19
C THR A 191 3.65 8.21 8.91
N LEU A 192 4.70 7.42 8.80
CA LEU A 192 4.85 6.32 7.85
C LEU A 192 4.94 5.01 8.64
N ALA A 193 3.90 4.18 8.55
CA ALA A 193 3.84 2.90 9.25
C ALA A 193 3.77 1.73 8.27
N LEU A 194 4.72 0.79 8.38
CA LEU A 194 4.76 -0.46 7.65
C LEU A 194 4.59 -1.61 8.66
N VAL A 195 3.42 -2.27 8.63
CA VAL A 195 3.03 -3.26 9.64
C VAL A 195 2.59 -4.55 8.97
N GLY A 196 3.43 -5.58 8.93
CA GLY A 196 3.17 -6.76 8.09
C GLY A 196 3.49 -8.10 8.75
N GLY A 197 3.80 -9.08 7.90
CA GLY A 197 4.77 -10.11 8.24
C GLY A 197 6.15 -9.49 8.30
N ASP A 198 7.14 -10.12 7.67
CA ASP A 198 8.47 -9.53 7.59
C ASP A 198 8.41 -8.17 6.84
N VAL A 199 9.15 -7.18 7.34
CA VAL A 199 9.27 -5.86 6.69
C VAL A 199 10.70 -5.71 6.20
N ASN A 200 10.87 -5.67 4.88
CA ASN A 200 12.18 -5.70 4.25
C ASN A 200 12.43 -4.43 3.44
N LEU A 201 13.58 -3.81 3.68
CA LEU A 201 14.08 -2.66 2.95
C LEU A 201 15.48 -2.98 2.43
N PHE A 202 15.64 -2.88 1.11
CA PHE A 202 16.91 -3.12 0.43
C PHE A 202 17.26 -1.89 -0.40
N GLU A 203 18.43 -1.30 -0.12
CA GLU A 203 19.03 -0.19 -0.88
C GLU A 203 18.04 0.97 -1.10
N GLY A 204 17.39 1.44 -0.04
CA GLY A 204 16.36 2.48 -0.14
C GLY A 204 16.29 3.42 1.05
N SER A 205 15.30 4.31 1.08
CA SER A 205 15.14 5.29 2.16
C SER A 205 13.72 5.38 2.74
N LEU A 206 13.59 5.57 4.06
CA LEU A 206 12.34 6.00 4.68
C LEU A 206 12.51 7.41 5.22
N ILE A 207 11.68 8.34 4.75
CA ILE A 207 11.87 9.76 5.01
C ILE A 207 10.61 10.40 5.59
N THR A 208 10.77 11.08 6.72
CA THR A 208 9.79 12.04 7.24
C THR A 208 10.44 13.01 8.24
N GLN A 209 10.59 14.27 7.85
CA GLN A 209 11.24 15.28 8.70
C GLN A 209 10.44 15.54 9.97
N GLY A 210 11.01 15.24 11.14
CA GLY A 210 10.35 15.46 12.44
C GLY A 210 9.06 14.64 12.63
N GLY A 211 8.83 13.64 11.78
CA GLY A 211 7.67 12.77 11.84
C GLY A 211 7.96 11.45 12.54
N ARG A 212 7.12 10.45 12.27
CA ARG A 212 7.22 9.13 12.89
C ARG A 212 7.36 8.04 11.83
N ILE A 213 8.31 7.14 12.02
CA ILE A 213 8.42 5.89 11.27
C ILE A 213 8.14 4.72 12.22
N GLU A 214 7.21 3.87 11.85
CA GLU A 214 6.81 2.66 12.59
C GLU A 214 7.03 1.44 11.70
N LEU A 215 7.96 0.56 12.09
CA LEU A 215 8.25 -0.68 11.39
C LEU A 215 7.99 -1.87 12.29
N GLY A 216 7.34 -2.89 11.78
CA GLY A 216 7.22 -4.15 12.49
C GLY A 216 6.16 -5.05 11.91
N GLY A 217 5.89 -6.12 12.63
CA GLY A 217 4.95 -7.11 12.15
C GLY A 217 4.74 -8.27 13.11
N LEU A 218 3.87 -9.18 12.73
CA LEU A 218 3.63 -10.44 13.42
C LEU A 218 3.94 -11.61 12.49
N SER A 219 4.51 -12.68 13.02
CA SER A 219 4.73 -13.94 12.27
C SER A 219 3.67 -14.99 12.55
N ALA A 220 2.72 -14.68 13.45
CA ALA A 220 1.59 -15.52 13.83
C ALA A 220 0.31 -14.67 13.96
N ALA A 221 -0.84 -15.32 14.12
CA ALA A 221 -2.09 -14.60 14.36
C ALA A 221 -2.02 -13.74 15.63
N GLY A 222 -2.55 -12.51 15.54
CA GLY A 222 -2.53 -11.56 16.63
C GLY A 222 -3.12 -10.21 16.24
N THR A 223 -3.14 -9.28 17.17
CA THR A 223 -3.67 -7.93 16.95
C THR A 223 -2.65 -6.90 17.38
N VAL A 224 -2.28 -6.01 16.48
CA VAL A 224 -1.50 -4.81 16.79
C VAL A 224 -2.49 -3.66 16.99
N ASN A 225 -2.51 -3.07 18.19
CA ASN A 225 -3.44 -2.01 18.52
C ASN A 225 -2.87 -0.65 18.10
N PHE A 226 -3.76 0.27 17.74
CA PHE A 226 -3.44 1.67 17.54
C PHE A 226 -3.70 2.44 18.82
N ASN A 227 -2.66 3.08 19.32
CA ASN A 227 -2.74 3.96 20.47
C ASN A 227 -2.57 5.40 20.01
N PHE A 228 -3.48 6.25 20.47
CA PHE A 228 -3.42 7.68 20.27
C PHE A 228 -3.32 8.31 21.66
N ASP A 229 -2.22 9.02 21.92
CA ASP A 229 -2.07 9.73 23.19
C ASP A 229 -2.99 10.97 23.25
N SER A 230 -2.94 11.71 24.36
CA SER A 230 -3.75 12.92 24.55
C SER A 230 -3.47 14.04 23.54
N ASN A 231 -2.36 13.96 22.80
CA ASN A 231 -1.96 14.88 21.75
C ASN A 231 -2.21 14.32 20.35
N ASN A 232 -2.96 13.22 20.23
CA ASN A 232 -3.19 12.45 19.00
C ASN A 232 -1.91 11.89 18.35
N ASN A 233 -0.83 11.71 19.12
CA ASN A 233 0.34 11.02 18.59
C ASN A 233 0.01 9.55 18.41
N PHE A 234 0.18 9.08 17.17
CA PHE A 234 0.00 7.69 16.79
C PHE A 234 1.15 6.83 17.32
N SER A 235 0.82 5.68 17.88
CA SER A 235 1.79 4.64 18.23
C SER A 235 1.17 3.25 18.09
N LEU A 236 2.01 2.26 17.83
CA LEU A 236 1.60 0.87 17.73
C LEU A 236 1.89 0.11 19.04
N ASP A 237 0.91 -0.66 19.49
CA ASP A 237 1.06 -1.59 20.62
C ASP A 237 0.94 -3.03 20.16
N TYR A 238 2.02 -3.77 20.38
CA TYR A 238 2.18 -5.15 19.91
C TYR A 238 1.82 -6.12 21.05
N PRO A 239 1.12 -7.23 20.72
CA PRO A 239 0.71 -8.22 21.71
C PRO A 239 1.95 -8.89 22.33
N THR A 240 1.93 -9.05 23.66
CA THR A 240 3.10 -9.51 24.44
C THR A 240 3.48 -10.96 24.20
N PHE A 241 2.53 -11.81 23.80
CA PHE A 241 2.71 -13.26 23.66
C PHE A 241 2.62 -13.76 22.22
N THR A 242 2.49 -12.87 21.24
CA THR A 242 2.53 -13.24 19.81
C THR A 242 3.94 -13.03 19.28
N GLN A 243 4.41 -13.97 18.48
CA GLN A 243 5.71 -13.83 17.83
C GLN A 243 5.67 -12.66 16.84
N LYS A 244 6.61 -11.73 17.01
CA LYS A 244 6.81 -10.63 16.07
C LYS A 244 7.43 -11.17 14.76
N ALA A 245 7.27 -10.43 13.68
CA ALA A 245 7.98 -10.69 12.43
C ALA A 245 9.38 -10.08 12.46
N ASN A 246 10.21 -10.39 11.46
CA ASN A 246 11.52 -9.78 11.34
C ASN A 246 11.44 -8.43 10.63
N VAL A 247 12.43 -7.57 10.88
CA VAL A 247 12.63 -6.33 10.12
C VAL A 247 14.06 -6.37 9.58
N SER A 248 14.19 -6.19 8.27
CA SER A 248 15.48 -6.18 7.59
C SER A 248 15.70 -4.82 6.93
N LEU A 249 16.74 -4.12 7.37
CA LEU A 249 17.20 -2.83 6.87
C LEU A 249 18.60 -3.03 6.29
N ILE A 250 18.69 -3.28 4.98
CA ILE A 250 19.96 -3.55 4.29
C ILE A 250 20.25 -2.40 3.33
N GLY A 251 21.34 -1.68 3.55
CA GLY A 251 21.70 -0.50 2.75
C GLY A 251 20.64 0.60 2.82
N THR A 252 19.89 0.68 3.92
CA THR A 252 18.72 1.56 4.07
C THR A 252 19.09 2.86 4.76
N LEU A 253 18.59 3.99 4.26
CA LEU A 253 18.62 5.29 4.93
C LEU A 253 17.29 5.55 5.65
N ILE A 254 17.30 5.79 6.94
CA ILE A 254 16.15 6.34 7.66
C ILE A 254 16.47 7.80 7.98
N ASP A 255 15.71 8.73 7.41
CA ASP A 255 15.92 10.17 7.61
C ASP A 255 14.73 10.82 8.32
N LEU A 256 14.99 11.25 9.55
CA LEU A 256 14.06 11.98 10.41
C LEU A 256 14.53 13.41 10.70
N THR A 257 15.62 13.87 10.07
CA THR A 257 16.29 15.14 10.39
C THR A 257 15.34 16.31 10.29
N SER A 258 15.26 17.10 11.37
CA SER A 258 14.44 18.30 11.44
C SER A 258 14.69 19.06 12.73
N THR A 259 14.31 20.34 12.77
CA THR A 259 14.37 21.15 13.99
C THR A 259 13.48 20.65 15.14
N GLN A 260 12.57 19.71 14.88
CA GLN A 260 11.74 19.00 15.86
C GLN A 260 12.18 17.54 15.98
N ALA A 261 12.02 16.94 17.17
CA ALA A 261 12.36 15.54 17.37
C ALA A 261 11.43 14.61 16.56
N GLY A 262 11.99 13.88 15.60
CA GLY A 262 11.31 12.74 14.96
C GLY A 262 11.29 11.50 15.86
N SER A 263 10.60 10.44 15.42
CA SER A 263 10.55 9.15 16.14
C SER A 263 10.68 7.98 15.19
N LEU A 264 11.65 7.09 15.45
CA LEU A 264 11.73 5.77 14.84
C LEU A 264 11.33 4.72 15.87
N VAL A 265 10.37 3.87 15.53
CA VAL A 265 9.97 2.71 16.33
C VAL A 265 10.05 1.46 15.47
N ILE A 266 10.81 0.47 15.96
CA ILE A 266 10.96 -0.83 15.31
C ILE A 266 10.53 -1.92 16.28
N ASN A 267 9.50 -2.67 15.91
CA ASN A 267 8.96 -3.80 16.65
C ASN A 267 9.19 -5.10 15.88
N ALA A 268 10.34 -5.72 16.10
CA ALA A 268 10.76 -6.93 15.40
C ALA A 268 11.09 -8.08 16.35
N ASN A 269 11.01 -9.32 15.86
CA ASN A 269 11.59 -10.50 16.49
C ASN A 269 13.11 -10.54 16.27
N ASN A 270 13.55 -10.31 15.02
CA ASN A 270 14.93 -10.03 14.68
C ASN A 270 15.02 -8.74 13.87
N LEU A 271 16.00 -7.89 14.19
CA LEU A 271 16.32 -6.72 13.39
C LEU A 271 17.67 -6.96 12.70
N ASP A 272 17.65 -7.11 11.38
CA ASP A 272 18.85 -7.05 10.56
C ASP A 272 19.10 -5.60 10.13
N TYR A 273 20.25 -5.04 10.50
CA TYR A 273 20.64 -3.66 10.22
C TYR A 273 22.05 -3.66 9.64
N SER A 274 22.16 -3.83 8.33
CA SER A 274 23.43 -4.02 7.63
C SER A 274 23.66 -2.92 6.60
N GLY A 275 24.76 -2.20 6.71
CA GLY A 275 25.09 -1.11 5.77
C GLY A 275 24.10 0.07 5.78
N SER A 276 23.24 0.14 6.81
CA SER A 276 22.16 1.13 6.93
C SER A 276 22.58 2.35 7.77
N LEU A 277 21.88 3.47 7.59
CA LEU A 277 22.12 4.74 8.28
C LEU A 277 20.80 5.30 8.82
N ILE A 278 20.80 5.77 10.08
CA ILE A 278 19.70 6.51 10.68
C ILE A 278 20.18 7.94 10.95
N LEU A 279 19.45 8.93 10.44
CA LEU A 279 19.68 10.34 10.68
C LEU A 279 18.56 10.92 11.54
N GLN A 280 18.94 11.49 12.69
CA GLN A 280 18.05 12.16 13.65
C GLN A 280 18.86 13.23 14.37
N ASP A 281 18.25 14.40 14.61
CA ASP A 281 18.86 15.55 15.29
C ASP A 281 19.02 15.36 16.80
#